data_AF-A0A927PQ42-F1
#
_entry.id   AF-A0A927PQ42-F1
#
_cell.length_a   1.000
_cell.length_b   1.000
_cell.length_c   1.000
_cell.angle_alpha   90.00
_cell.angle_beta   90.00
_cell.angle_gamma   90.00
#
_symmetry.space_group_name_H-M   'P 1'
#
loop_
_entity.id
_entity.type
_entity.pdbx_description
1 polymer ?
#
loop_
_entity_poly.entity_id
_entity_poly.type
_entity_poly.pdbx_seq_one_letter_code
_entity_poly.pdbx_strand_id
1 'polypeptide(L)'
;MNIGQFKSANGQLIGSIATATIDLARLGLRPVESVNERAPAYEIVTLNVARRWVQIGALWELTSNSTGEVFYQGKLDDPSLSEPLQITLFGNNDEGFRVVWNRPQPRRENMDGTRQTRRKANDDGFGTGNATDNGQLADVDDMPAF
;
A
#
# COMPACT_ATOMS: atom_id res chain seq x y z
N MET A 1 -11.48 6.94 5.59
CA MET A 1 -12.94 7.21 5.44
C MET A 1 -13.71 6.06 6.07
N ASN A 2 -14.66 6.31 6.98
CA ASN A 2 -15.52 5.25 7.53
C ASN A 2 -16.52 4.81 6.45
N ILE A 3 -16.62 3.52 6.21
CA ILE A 3 -17.50 2.91 5.19
C ILE A 3 -18.34 1.77 5.75
N GLY A 4 -18.34 1.54 7.06
CA GLY A 4 -19.01 0.39 7.63
C GLY A 4 -18.70 0.13 9.10
N GLN A 5 -19.29 -0.92 9.62
CA GLN A 5 -19.09 -1.33 11.01
C GLN A 5 -19.42 -2.82 11.20
N PHE A 6 -18.85 -3.43 12.24
CA PHE A 6 -19.20 -4.74 12.75
C PHE A 6 -19.57 -4.63 14.23
N LYS A 7 -20.53 -5.44 14.67
CA LYS A 7 -20.96 -5.52 16.08
C LYS A 7 -21.19 -6.97 16.46
N SER A 8 -21.04 -7.27 17.74
CA SER A 8 -21.41 -8.57 18.29
C SER A 8 -22.94 -8.72 18.27
N ALA A 9 -23.40 -9.83 17.69
CA ALA A 9 -24.79 -10.25 17.67
C ALA A 9 -24.83 -11.76 17.94
N ASN A 10 -25.33 -12.16 19.10
CA ASN A 10 -25.40 -13.56 19.54
C ASN A 10 -24.03 -14.27 19.48
N GLY A 11 -22.96 -13.58 19.90
CA GLY A 11 -21.59 -14.11 19.88
C GLY A 11 -20.94 -14.15 18.50
N GLN A 12 -21.59 -13.62 17.45
CA GLN A 12 -21.02 -13.49 16.12
C GLN A 12 -20.78 -12.01 15.78
N LEU A 13 -19.65 -11.70 15.17
CA LEU A 13 -19.38 -10.37 14.65
C LEU A 13 -20.05 -10.21 13.28
N ILE A 14 -21.13 -9.42 13.25
CA ILE A 14 -21.91 -9.16 12.03
C ILE A 14 -21.84 -7.68 11.71
N GLY A 15 -21.72 -7.35 10.43
CA GLY A 15 -21.54 -5.97 10.00
C GLY A 15 -21.97 -5.71 8.57
N SER A 16 -21.66 -4.51 8.12
CA SER A 16 -21.92 -4.06 6.76
C SER A 16 -20.83 -3.14 6.27
N ILE A 17 -20.65 -3.12 4.95
CA ILE A 17 -19.78 -2.17 4.25
C ILE A 17 -20.58 -1.57 3.10
N ALA A 18 -20.56 -0.24 2.98
CA ALA A 18 -21.22 0.47 1.90
C ALA A 18 -20.36 1.61 1.35
N THR A 19 -20.35 1.74 0.03
CA THR A 19 -19.81 2.88 -0.73
C THR A 19 -20.83 3.29 -1.79
N ALA A 20 -20.50 4.22 -2.69
CA ALA A 20 -21.44 4.68 -3.72
C ALA A 20 -21.97 3.55 -4.63
N THR A 21 -21.19 2.49 -4.85
CA THR A 21 -21.54 1.39 -5.77
C THR A 21 -21.48 0.00 -5.13
N ILE A 22 -21.06 -0.10 -3.86
CA ILE A 22 -20.96 -1.36 -3.11
C ILE A 22 -21.94 -1.27 -1.95
N ASP A 23 -22.81 -2.26 -1.80
CA ASP A 23 -23.67 -2.44 -0.63
C ASP A 23 -23.62 -3.89 -0.16
N LEU A 24 -22.75 -4.16 0.82
CA LEU A 24 -22.61 -5.45 1.48
C LEU A 24 -23.28 -5.36 2.85
N ALA A 25 -24.61 -5.42 2.85
CA ALA A 25 -25.44 -5.20 4.03
C ALA A 25 -25.29 -6.27 5.13
N ARG A 26 -24.71 -7.43 4.82
CA ARG A 26 -24.53 -8.52 5.78
C ARG A 26 -23.21 -9.26 5.56
N LEU A 27 -22.22 -8.89 6.36
CA LEU A 27 -20.93 -9.55 6.45
C LEU A 27 -20.79 -10.21 7.83
N GLY A 28 -20.06 -11.32 7.89
CA GLY A 28 -19.59 -11.93 9.12
C GLY A 28 -18.07 -11.86 9.22
N LEU A 29 -17.55 -11.66 10.42
CA LEU A 29 -16.15 -11.93 10.74
C LEU A 29 -16.08 -13.28 11.45
N ARG A 30 -15.56 -14.28 10.76
CA ARG A 30 -15.32 -15.61 11.33
C ARG A 30 -13.91 -15.64 11.92
N PRO A 31 -13.73 -15.83 13.25
CA PRO A 31 -12.40 -15.94 13.83
C PRO A 31 -11.71 -17.19 13.27
N VAL A 32 -10.40 -17.08 13.08
CA VAL A 32 -9.56 -18.18 12.61
C VAL A 32 -8.70 -18.66 13.76
N GLU A 33 -8.87 -19.94 14.12
CA GLU A 33 -8.02 -20.62 15.08
C GLU A 33 -6.87 -21.29 14.32
N SER A 34 -5.64 -20.82 14.56
CA SER A 34 -4.46 -21.35 13.90
C SER A 34 -3.24 -21.19 14.79
N VAL A 35 -2.32 -22.16 14.72
CA VAL A 35 -1.01 -22.08 15.37
C VAL A 35 0.01 -21.29 14.54
N ASN A 36 -0.33 -20.93 13.30
CA ASN A 36 0.54 -20.14 12.42
C ASN A 36 0.31 -18.65 12.68
N GLU A 37 1.33 -17.95 13.15
CA GLU A 37 1.30 -16.50 13.41
C GLU A 37 0.98 -15.65 12.16
N ARG A 38 1.20 -16.19 10.95
CA ARG A 38 0.86 -15.51 9.69
C ARG A 38 -0.59 -15.73 9.26
N ALA A 39 -1.35 -16.56 9.98
CA ALA A 39 -2.76 -16.74 9.70
C ALA A 39 -3.52 -15.43 9.92
N PRO A 40 -4.59 -15.18 9.15
CA PRO A 40 -5.49 -14.08 9.46
C PRO A 40 -6.12 -14.31 10.84
N ALA A 41 -6.49 -13.22 11.53
CA ALA A 41 -7.29 -13.28 12.74
C ALA A 41 -8.78 -13.54 12.41
N TYR A 42 -9.25 -12.99 11.29
CA TYR A 42 -10.62 -13.16 10.82
C TYR A 42 -10.68 -13.44 9.32
N GLU A 43 -11.63 -14.28 8.94
CA GLU A 43 -12.15 -14.38 7.57
C GLU A 43 -13.39 -13.50 7.44
N ILE A 44 -13.48 -12.77 6.32
CA ILE A 44 -14.67 -11.99 5.98
C ILE A 44 -15.56 -12.87 5.14
N VAL A 45 -16.78 -13.14 5.62
CA VAL A 45 -17.73 -14.02 4.95
C VAL A 45 -19.03 -13.29 4.62
N THR A 46 -19.67 -13.68 3.51
CA THR A 46 -21.00 -13.19 3.11
C THR A 46 -21.85 -14.35 2.60
N LEU A 47 -23.16 -14.14 2.45
CA LEU A 47 -24.04 -15.06 1.74
C LEU A 47 -23.98 -14.79 0.24
N ASN A 48 -23.67 -15.81 -0.56
CA ASN A 48 -23.82 -15.71 -2.01
C ASN A 48 -25.30 -15.82 -2.42
N VAL A 49 -25.57 -15.72 -3.73
CA VAL A 49 -26.92 -15.80 -4.32
C VAL A 49 -27.69 -17.09 -3.97
N ALA A 50 -26.98 -18.18 -3.66
CA ALA A 50 -27.54 -19.45 -3.23
C ALA A 50 -27.66 -19.58 -1.69
N ARG A 51 -27.48 -18.47 -0.95
CA ARG A 51 -27.53 -18.39 0.52
C ARG A 51 -26.52 -19.30 1.21
N ARG A 52 -25.34 -19.47 0.61
CA ARG A 52 -24.20 -20.17 1.23
C ARG A 52 -23.16 -19.16 1.67
N TRP A 53 -22.58 -19.41 2.84
CA TRP A 53 -21.45 -18.63 3.32
C TRP A 53 -20.24 -18.84 2.41
N VAL A 54 -19.71 -17.74 1.90
CA VAL A 54 -18.49 -17.71 1.09
C VAL A 54 -17.53 -16.71 1.71
N GLN A 55 -16.24 -17.05 1.71
CA GLN A 55 -15.19 -16.13 2.12
C GLN A 55 -14.90 -15.18 0.97
N ILE A 56 -14.85 -13.89 1.28
CA ILE A 56 -14.57 -12.81 0.32
C ILE A 56 -13.39 -11.95 0.77
N GLY A 57 -12.67 -12.35 1.81
CA GLY A 57 -11.59 -11.57 2.36
C GLY A 57 -11.05 -12.13 3.66
N ALA A 58 -10.06 -11.45 4.19
CA ALA A 58 -9.42 -11.79 5.46
C ALA A 58 -8.81 -10.55 6.10
N LEU A 59 -8.60 -10.62 7.41
CA LEU A 59 -8.04 -9.56 8.24
C LEU A 59 -6.94 -10.14 9.12
N TRP A 60 -5.83 -9.43 9.22
CA TRP A 60 -4.71 -9.73 10.12
C TRP A 60 -4.70 -8.74 11.26
N GLU A 61 -4.27 -9.19 12.43
CA GLU A 61 -4.05 -8.32 13.58
C GLU A 61 -2.72 -7.58 13.43
N LEU A 62 -2.75 -6.27 13.70
CA LEU A 62 -1.56 -5.43 13.76
C LEU A 62 -1.64 -4.54 14.99
N THR A 63 -0.47 -4.10 15.44
CA THR A 63 -0.35 -3.12 16.53
C THR A 63 0.20 -1.81 15.97
N SER A 64 -0.42 -0.70 16.34
CA SER A 64 0.03 0.64 15.96
C SER A 64 1.34 0.97 16.66
N ASN A 65 2.38 1.29 15.90
CA ASN A 65 3.68 1.70 16.47
C ASN A 65 3.60 3.01 17.26
N SER A 66 2.65 3.88 16.96
CA SER A 66 2.52 5.19 17.61
C SER A 66 1.61 5.16 18.84
N THR A 67 0.48 4.45 18.77
CA THR A 67 -0.53 4.42 19.83
C THR A 67 -0.51 3.15 20.66
N GLY A 68 0.12 2.08 20.19
CA GLY A 68 0.06 0.76 20.81
C GLY A 68 -1.29 0.05 20.64
N GLU A 69 -2.25 0.68 19.95
CA GLU A 69 -3.58 0.12 19.76
C GLU A 69 -3.55 -1.03 18.75
N VAL A 70 -4.31 -2.08 19.06
CA VAL A 70 -4.57 -3.20 18.15
C VAL A 70 -5.62 -2.77 17.12
N PHE A 71 -5.36 -3.10 15.87
CA PHE A 71 -6.30 -2.92 14.76
C PHE A 71 -6.19 -4.11 13.80
N TYR A 72 -7.18 -4.27 12.94
CA TYR A 72 -7.19 -5.35 11.97
C TYR A 72 -7.12 -4.79 10.56
N GLN A 73 -6.19 -5.26 9.74
CA GLN A 73 -6.05 -4.80 8.36
C GLN A 73 -6.17 -5.97 7.38
N GLY A 74 -6.79 -5.70 6.24
CA GLY A 74 -6.88 -6.66 5.17
C GLY A 74 -7.68 -6.14 4.00
N LYS A 75 -8.31 -7.04 3.25
CA LYS A 75 -9.03 -6.69 2.03
C LYS A 75 -10.24 -7.57 1.80
N LEU A 76 -11.21 -7.02 1.08
CA LEU A 76 -12.22 -7.80 0.36
C LEU A 76 -11.69 -8.04 -1.06
N ASP A 77 -11.70 -9.28 -1.51
CA ASP A 77 -11.16 -9.73 -2.79
C ASP A 77 -12.07 -10.85 -3.31
N ASP A 78 -13.04 -10.45 -4.14
CA ASP A 78 -14.07 -11.32 -4.72
C ASP A 78 -14.23 -10.97 -6.20
N PRO A 79 -14.48 -11.94 -7.11
CA PRO A 79 -14.62 -11.68 -8.55
C PRO A 79 -15.70 -10.65 -8.92
N SER A 80 -16.66 -10.38 -8.03
CA SER A 80 -17.68 -9.33 -8.23
C SER A 80 -17.15 -7.91 -8.05
N LEU A 81 -15.98 -7.74 -7.42
CA LEU A 81 -15.32 -6.45 -7.24
C LEU A 81 -14.40 -6.16 -8.42
N SER A 82 -14.44 -4.91 -8.92
CA SER A 82 -13.53 -4.46 -9.99
C SER A 82 -12.07 -4.44 -9.54
N GLU A 83 -11.84 -4.23 -8.24
CA GLU A 83 -10.53 -4.26 -7.59
C GLU A 83 -10.69 -4.67 -6.12
N PRO A 84 -9.65 -5.23 -5.48
CA PRO A 84 -9.72 -5.56 -4.06
C PRO A 84 -9.92 -4.30 -3.20
N LEU A 85 -10.89 -4.35 -2.29
CA LEU A 85 -11.20 -3.24 -1.38
C LEU A 85 -10.37 -3.38 -0.09
N GLN A 86 -9.32 -2.56 0.03
CA GLN A 86 -8.47 -2.50 1.22
C GLN A 86 -9.20 -1.85 2.40
N ILE A 87 -9.24 -2.53 3.54
CA ILE A 87 -9.94 -2.05 4.73
C ILE A 87 -9.11 -2.18 6.01
N THR A 88 -9.45 -1.37 6.99
CA THR A 88 -8.89 -1.42 8.34
C THR A 88 -10.01 -1.29 9.35
N LEU A 89 -10.03 -2.19 10.33
CA LEU A 89 -10.98 -2.21 11.43
C LEU A 89 -10.30 -1.70 12.69
N PHE A 90 -10.97 -0.76 13.35
CA PHE A 90 -10.59 -0.25 14.66
C PHE A 90 -11.72 -0.49 15.65
N GLY A 91 -11.38 -0.82 16.88
CA GLY A 91 -12.34 -1.16 17.92
C GLY A 91 -12.05 -2.54 18.51
N ASN A 92 -13.05 -3.15 19.12
CA ASN A 92 -12.92 -4.45 19.79
C ASN A 92 -14.26 -5.20 19.75
N ASN A 93 -14.29 -6.42 20.30
CA ASN A 93 -15.48 -7.26 20.27
C ASN A 93 -16.65 -6.72 21.14
N ASP A 94 -16.35 -5.90 22.14
CA ASP A 94 -17.33 -5.38 23.09
C ASP A 94 -18.04 -4.13 22.53
N GLU A 95 -17.29 -3.17 22.00
CA GLU A 95 -17.80 -1.93 21.42
C GLU A 95 -18.19 -2.09 19.93
N GLY A 96 -17.63 -3.11 19.27
CA GLY A 96 -17.69 -3.30 17.83
C GLY A 96 -16.52 -2.65 17.10
N PHE A 97 -16.49 -2.84 15.79
CA PHE A 97 -15.45 -2.33 14.91
C PHE A 97 -16.00 -1.29 13.94
N ARG A 98 -15.29 -0.19 13.76
CA ARG A 98 -15.49 0.72 12.61
C ARG A 98 -14.64 0.26 11.43
N VAL A 99 -15.22 0.21 10.24
CA VAL A 99 -14.51 -0.16 9.01
C VAL A 99 -14.07 1.10 8.30
N VAL A 100 -12.77 1.22 8.06
CA VAL A 100 -12.16 2.35 7.39
C VAL A 100 -11.54 1.90 6.08
N TRP A 101 -11.88 2.60 5.01
CA TRP A 101 -11.11 2.56 3.78
C TRP A 101 -10.08 3.69 3.77
N ASN A 102 -8.84 3.34 3.44
CA ASN A 102 -7.75 4.29 3.22
C ASN A 102 -7.51 4.39 1.73
N ARG A 103 -7.55 5.63 1.21
CA ARG A 103 -7.21 5.88 -0.19
C ARG A 103 -5.72 5.51 -0.38
N PRO A 104 -5.38 4.62 -1.34
CA PRO A 104 -3.99 4.38 -1.68
C PRO A 104 -3.35 5.72 -2.01
N GLN A 105 -2.30 6.08 -1.26
CA GLN A 105 -1.50 7.22 -1.66
C GLN A 105 -0.80 6.82 -2.96
N PRO A 106 -0.82 7.68 -4.00
CA PRO A 106 -0.01 7.41 -5.17
C PRO A 106 1.41 7.17 -4.68
N ARG A 107 1.97 6.01 -5.03
CA ARG A 107 3.38 5.74 -4.82
C ARG A 107 4.10 6.94 -5.40
N ARG A 108 4.88 7.67 -4.59
CA ARG A 108 5.75 8.73 -5.11
C ARG A 108 6.73 8.04 -6.05
N GLU A 109 6.34 7.93 -7.31
CA GLU A 109 7.18 7.55 -8.41
C GLU A 109 8.16 8.71 -8.59
N ASN A 110 9.34 8.55 -8.01
CA ASN A 110 10.58 9.20 -8.41
C ASN A 110 10.44 10.67 -8.88
N MET A 111 10.10 11.59 -7.98
CA MET A 111 10.58 12.98 -8.11
C MET A 111 11.94 13.09 -7.40
N ASP A 112 12.92 12.32 -7.87
CA ASP A 112 14.34 12.57 -7.60
C ASP A 112 14.87 13.49 -8.71
N GLY A 113 14.44 14.75 -8.63
CA GLY A 113 15.13 15.85 -9.28
C GLY A 113 16.38 16.17 -8.47
N THR A 114 17.44 15.40 -8.71
CA THR A 114 18.83 15.79 -8.48
C THR A 114 19.21 16.15 -7.03
N ARG A 115 19.34 15.13 -6.17
CA ARG A 115 20.40 15.17 -5.14
C ARG A 115 21.62 14.39 -5.61
N GLN A 116 22.35 14.95 -6.58
CA GLN A 116 23.76 14.60 -6.73
C GLN A 116 24.52 15.16 -5.52
N THR A 117 24.62 14.32 -4.49
CA THR A 117 25.57 14.47 -3.40
C THR A 117 26.97 14.60 -4.01
N ARG A 118 27.64 15.72 -3.71
CA ARG A 118 29.08 15.92 -3.91
C ARG A 118 29.85 14.65 -3.52
N ARG A 119 30.42 13.95 -4.50
CA ARG A 119 31.60 13.11 -4.27
C ARG A 119 32.80 13.82 -4.86
N LYS A 120 33.73 14.12 -3.98
CA LYS A 120 35.03 14.73 -4.26
C LYS A 120 35.96 13.67 -4.86
N ALA A 121 36.68 14.08 -5.91
CA ALA A 121 37.94 13.55 -6.45
C ALA A 121 37.95 12.12 -7.05
N ASN A 122 38.21 12.03 -8.35
CA ASN A 122 39.58 11.93 -8.86
C ASN A 122 39.65 12.41 -10.31
N ASP A 123 40.77 13.08 -10.60
CA ASP A 123 41.32 13.38 -11.92
C ASP A 123 41.51 12.09 -12.73
N ASP A 124 41.56 12.24 -14.06
CA ASP A 124 42.14 11.34 -15.08
C ASP A 124 41.31 11.34 -16.38
N GLY A 125 41.70 12.21 -17.32
CA GLY A 125 41.85 11.76 -18.71
C GLY A 125 40.93 12.37 -19.78
N PHE A 126 41.52 13.32 -20.51
CA PHE A 126 41.37 13.57 -21.95
C PHE A 126 40.19 14.42 -22.47
N GLY A 127 40.52 15.70 -22.66
CA GLY A 127 39.91 16.62 -23.62
C GLY A 127 40.82 17.82 -23.81
N THR A 128 42.03 17.64 -24.36
CA THR A 128 42.93 18.75 -24.69
C THR A 128 42.31 19.56 -25.83
N GLY A 129 41.74 20.72 -25.52
CA GLY A 129 41.21 21.64 -26.53
C GLY A 129 42.34 22.34 -27.29
N ASN A 130 42.17 22.55 -28.59
CA ASN A 130 43.11 23.23 -29.50
C ASN A 130 43.19 24.76 -29.29
N ALA A 131 43.13 25.22 -28.05
CA ALA A 131 43.31 26.63 -27.71
C ALA A 131 44.76 26.89 -27.35
N THR A 132 45.36 27.91 -27.96
CA THR A 132 46.68 28.41 -27.55
C THR A 132 46.56 29.17 -26.23
N ASP A 133 47.68 29.34 -25.51
CA ASP A 133 47.71 29.97 -24.17
C ASP A 133 47.17 31.40 -24.10
N ASN A 134 46.96 32.05 -25.25
CA ASN A 134 46.35 33.39 -25.35
C ASN A 134 44.86 33.36 -25.74
N GLY A 135 44.22 32.18 -25.73
CA GLY A 135 42.78 32.02 -25.93
C GLY A 135 42.29 32.12 -27.38
N GLN A 136 43.18 32.00 -28.36
CA GLN A 136 42.80 31.88 -29.78
C GLN A 136 42.89 30.42 -30.24
N LEU A 137 41.98 30.02 -31.13
CA LEU A 137 41.99 28.70 -31.78
C LEU A 137 43.21 28.64 -32.72
N ALA A 138 43.98 27.56 -32.64
CA ALA A 138 45.10 27.35 -33.56
C ALA A 138 44.57 27.12 -34.99
N ASP A 139 45.12 27.85 -35.97
CA ASP A 139 44.79 27.65 -37.38
C ASP A 139 45.28 26.27 -37.86
N VAL A 140 44.53 25.71 -38.81
CA VAL A 140 44.47 24.28 -39.15
C VAL A 140 45.76 23.70 -39.76
N ASP A 141 46.77 24.52 -40.03
CA ASP A 141 48.00 24.10 -40.71
C ASP A 141 49.11 23.58 -39.76
N ASP A 142 48.91 23.59 -38.44
CA ASP A 142 49.93 23.18 -37.45
C ASP A 142 49.50 22.03 -36.53
N MET A 143 48.87 21.00 -37.11
CA MET A 143 48.63 19.72 -36.41
C MET A 143 49.50 18.63 -37.03
N PRO A 144 50.43 17.99 -36.30
CA PRO A 144 51.07 16.78 -36.78
C PRO A 144 50.05 15.63 -36.80
N ALA A 145 50.05 14.84 -37.88
CA ALA A 145 49.26 13.63 -37.95
C ALA A 145 49.69 12.67 -36.84
N PHE A 146 48.78 12.30 -35.93
CA PHE A 146 48.12 11.00 -35.83
C PHE A 146 47.21 10.97 -34.59
#